data_AF-A0A7R9MI46-F1
#
_entry.id   AF-A0A7R9MI46-F1
#
_cell.length_a   1.000
_cell.length_b   1.000
_cell.length_c   1.000
_cell.angle_alpha   90.00
_cell.angle_beta   90.00
_cell.angle_gamma   90.00
#
_symmetry.space_group_name_H-M   'P 1'
#
loop_
_entity.id
_entity.type
_entity.pdbx_description
1 polymer ?
#
loop_
_entity_poly.entity_id
_entity_poly.type
_entity_poly.pdbx_seq_one_letter_code
_entity_poly.pdbx_strand_id
1 'polypeptide(L)'
;VIFPSNVTVNLGNELTPTQVKDEPHVEWPVTPGSLYTLAMVDPDAPSHVSPLLRSIKHWLVVNIPDGDLKSGQILAGFISSGPPKGSGIHRYVILVYKQSKRIEGLTRDDTIEHRLNFNITEFAHKYELGEPVSGNFYHAQWDEYVDIHNVDMYFRSSGLVPDVIDVSPREQVKVTFPENITISLGNEITPAEASKEPHVEWAPEQNALYTLAMVDPDAPSRVTPVWRSYKHWLVMNIPAGQVSGGDIVAGYTGPAPPEGTGLHRYAILIYQQPDGHIDPPPRDDSLEHRPYFSIEDFARNYTLGEPVAGNFFLAQHQKLIY
;
A
#
# COMPACT_ATOMS: atom_id res chain seq x y z
N VAL A 1 23.24 -7.10 -10.76
CA VAL A 1 22.12 -7.15 -9.79
C VAL A 1 21.89 -8.60 -9.44
N ILE A 2 22.13 -8.97 -8.19
CA ILE A 2 21.96 -10.33 -7.67
C ILE A 2 21.08 -10.22 -6.43
N PHE A 3 19.96 -10.95 -6.42
CA PHE A 3 19.06 -10.98 -5.27
C PHE A 3 19.56 -11.97 -4.20
N PRO A 4 19.19 -11.80 -2.92
CA PRO A 4 19.56 -12.73 -1.84
C PRO A 4 19.11 -14.19 -2.08
N SER A 5 18.11 -14.40 -2.94
CA SER A 5 17.68 -15.73 -3.41
C SER A 5 18.63 -16.39 -4.43
N ASN A 6 19.80 -15.79 -4.68
CA ASN A 6 20.80 -16.19 -5.67
C ASN A 6 20.34 -16.13 -7.14
N VAL A 7 19.25 -15.42 -7.44
CA VAL A 7 18.88 -15.12 -8.83
C VAL A 7 19.58 -13.86 -9.32
N THR A 8 19.96 -13.86 -10.59
CA THR A 8 20.66 -12.75 -11.23
C THR A 8 19.76 -12.12 -12.28
N VAL A 9 19.70 -10.79 -12.31
CA VAL A 9 19.04 -10.05 -13.39
C VAL A 9 19.90 -10.10 -14.64
N ASN A 10 19.30 -10.49 -15.76
CA ASN A 10 19.97 -10.66 -17.04
C ASN A 10 19.04 -10.26 -18.20
N LEU A 11 19.07 -8.97 -18.54
CA LEU A 11 18.53 -8.38 -19.77
C LEU A 11 17.15 -8.91 -20.20
N GLY A 12 16.21 -8.91 -19.26
CA GLY A 12 14.82 -9.29 -19.51
C GLY A 12 14.48 -10.74 -19.21
N ASN A 13 15.33 -11.47 -18.48
CA ASN A 13 14.91 -12.75 -17.90
C ASN A 13 13.70 -12.57 -16.97
N GLU A 14 12.90 -13.61 -16.84
CA GLU A 14 11.76 -13.63 -15.91
C GLU A 14 12.24 -14.07 -14.53
N LEU A 15 11.89 -13.30 -13.51
CA LEU A 15 12.14 -13.59 -12.10
C LEU A 15 10.84 -13.42 -11.34
N THR A 16 10.52 -14.33 -10.42
CA THR A 16 9.25 -14.23 -9.70
C THR A 16 9.34 -13.20 -8.57
N PRO A 17 8.24 -12.53 -8.19
CA PRO A 17 8.20 -11.64 -7.03
C PRO A 17 8.79 -12.26 -5.75
N THR A 18 8.52 -13.55 -5.50
CA THR A 18 9.12 -14.30 -4.39
C THR A 18 10.67 -14.32 -4.44
N GLN A 19 11.27 -14.43 -5.63
CA GLN A 19 12.72 -14.45 -5.79
C GLN A 19 13.35 -13.07 -5.60
N VAL A 20 12.64 -12.00 -5.96
CA VAL A 20 13.15 -10.62 -5.98
C VAL A 20 12.66 -9.76 -4.81
N LYS A 21 12.18 -10.42 -3.75
CA LYS A 21 11.54 -9.79 -2.60
C LYS A 21 12.43 -8.91 -1.73
N ASP A 22 13.71 -9.28 -1.63
CA ASP A 22 14.66 -8.62 -0.74
C ASP A 22 15.59 -7.69 -1.54
N GLU A 23 16.11 -6.64 -0.91
CA GLU A 23 17.00 -5.66 -1.55
C GLU A 23 18.20 -6.39 -2.23
N PRO A 24 18.42 -6.18 -3.54
CA PRO A 24 19.48 -6.86 -4.26
C PRO A 24 20.84 -6.22 -4.01
N HIS A 25 21.89 -7.03 -4.17
CA HIS A 25 23.23 -6.52 -4.35
C HIS A 25 23.39 -5.97 -5.77
N VAL A 26 23.84 -4.72 -5.89
CA VAL A 26 24.01 -4.03 -7.17
C VAL A 26 25.45 -3.52 -7.31
N GLU A 27 26.08 -3.90 -8.41
CA GLU A 27 27.43 -3.47 -8.77
C GLU A 27 27.44 -2.98 -10.22
N TRP A 28 28.31 -2.01 -10.49
CA TRP A 28 28.57 -1.43 -11.81
C TRP A 28 30.01 -0.95 -11.90
N PRO A 29 30.54 -0.67 -13.11
CA PRO A 29 31.85 -0.06 -13.25
C PRO A 29 31.92 1.33 -12.60
N VAL A 30 32.84 1.50 -11.64
CA VAL A 30 33.01 2.74 -10.86
C VAL A 30 34.21 3.54 -11.36
N THR A 31 34.04 4.87 -11.43
CA THR A 31 35.14 5.82 -11.50
C THR A 31 35.44 6.33 -10.10
N PRO A 32 36.67 6.17 -9.57
CA PRO A 32 37.04 6.67 -8.25
C PRO A 32 36.77 8.17 -8.06
N GLY A 33 36.33 8.57 -6.87
CA GLY A 33 35.94 9.92 -6.50
C GLY A 33 34.61 10.39 -7.10
N SER A 34 33.81 9.51 -7.71
CA SER A 34 32.56 9.89 -8.37
C SER A 34 31.33 9.58 -7.51
N LEU A 35 30.28 10.37 -7.71
CA LEU A 35 28.95 10.14 -7.15
C LEU A 35 28.04 9.48 -8.19
N TYR A 36 27.10 8.67 -7.71
CA TYR A 36 26.13 7.97 -8.56
C TYR A 36 24.71 8.09 -8.02
N THR A 37 23.75 7.99 -8.94
CA THR A 37 22.33 7.78 -8.66
C THR A 37 21.95 6.38 -9.15
N LEU A 38 21.28 5.60 -8.31
CA LEU A 38 20.62 4.35 -8.68
C LEU A 38 19.10 4.55 -8.63
N ALA A 39 18.41 4.11 -9.68
CA ALA A 39 16.96 4.10 -9.75
C ALA A 39 16.46 2.73 -10.20
N MET A 40 15.43 2.21 -9.53
CA MET A 40 14.64 1.07 -9.97
C MET A 40 13.20 1.54 -10.22
N VAL A 41 12.68 1.30 -11.42
CA VAL A 41 11.36 1.77 -11.85
C VAL A 41 10.56 0.65 -12.52
N ASP A 42 9.25 0.68 -12.31
CA ASP A 42 8.27 -0.15 -13.03
C ASP A 42 7.47 0.75 -13.98
N PRO A 43 7.80 0.80 -15.29
CA PRO A 43 7.09 1.63 -16.27
C PRO A 43 5.74 1.08 -16.71
N ASP A 44 5.36 -0.12 -16.26
CA ASP A 44 4.21 -0.87 -16.76
C ASP A 44 3.02 -0.85 -15.78
N ALA A 45 2.99 0.06 -14.79
CA ALA A 45 1.89 0.15 -13.83
C ALA A 45 0.64 0.89 -14.37
N PRO A 46 -0.60 0.44 -14.05
CA PRO A 46 -0.95 -0.81 -13.39
C PRO A 46 -0.92 -2.03 -14.32
N SER A 47 -0.77 -1.84 -15.63
CA SER A 47 -0.53 -2.93 -16.59
C SER A 47 0.24 -2.45 -17.82
N HIS A 48 0.99 -3.35 -18.45
CA HIS A 48 1.72 -3.08 -19.70
C HIS A 48 0.79 -2.67 -20.87
N VAL A 49 -0.47 -3.08 -20.84
CA VAL A 49 -1.48 -2.80 -21.89
C VAL A 49 -2.15 -1.44 -21.67
N SER A 50 -2.18 -0.94 -20.44
CA SER A 50 -2.73 0.36 -20.08
C SER A 50 -1.92 0.99 -18.93
N PRO A 51 -0.73 1.55 -19.23
CA PRO A 51 0.09 2.20 -18.22
C PRO A 51 -0.48 3.59 -17.90
N LEU A 52 -1.62 3.60 -17.20
CA LEU A 52 -2.31 4.82 -16.76
C LEU A 52 -1.50 5.55 -15.68
N LEU A 53 -0.63 4.82 -14.96
CA LEU A 53 0.29 5.35 -13.97
C LEU A 53 1.70 5.30 -14.57
N ARG A 54 2.19 6.44 -15.06
CA ARG A 54 3.59 6.52 -15.50
C ARG A 54 4.50 6.14 -14.30
N SER A 55 5.65 5.51 -14.57
CA SER A 55 6.35 4.53 -13.71
C SER A 55 6.24 4.63 -12.17
N ILE A 56 6.16 3.48 -11.49
CA ILE A 56 6.36 3.40 -10.02
C ILE A 56 7.85 3.45 -9.70
N LYS A 57 8.24 4.32 -8.76
CA LYS A 57 9.58 4.37 -8.17
C LYS A 57 9.74 3.26 -7.12
N HIS A 58 10.39 2.17 -7.51
CA HIS A 58 10.69 1.04 -6.62
C HIS A 58 11.89 1.30 -5.72
N TRP A 59 12.88 2.04 -6.20
CA TRP A 59 14.07 2.39 -5.42
C TRP A 59 14.72 3.64 -6.00
N LEU A 60 15.16 4.57 -5.14
CA LEU A 60 15.91 5.74 -5.57
C LEU A 60 16.94 6.12 -4.51
N VAL A 61 18.20 6.01 -4.87
CA VAL A 61 19.36 6.37 -4.04
C VAL A 61 20.23 7.33 -4.82
N VAL A 62 20.55 8.47 -4.24
CA VAL A 62 21.43 9.50 -4.84
C VAL A 62 22.70 9.64 -4.03
N ASN A 63 23.67 10.38 -4.55
CA ASN A 63 24.92 10.70 -3.86
C ASN A 63 25.69 9.46 -3.38
N ILE A 64 25.61 8.37 -4.13
CA ILE A 64 26.33 7.11 -3.84
C ILE A 64 27.83 7.32 -4.12
N PRO A 65 28.71 7.33 -3.11
CA PRO A 65 30.14 7.54 -3.33
C PRO A 65 30.80 6.24 -3.81
N ASP A 66 31.54 6.29 -4.91
CA ASP A 66 32.38 5.17 -5.37
C ASP A 66 31.66 3.82 -5.51
N GLY A 67 30.37 3.87 -5.83
CA GLY A 67 29.52 2.66 -5.92
C GLY A 67 29.15 2.02 -4.58
N ASP A 68 29.54 2.59 -3.45
CA ASP A 68 29.12 2.15 -2.12
C ASP A 68 27.68 2.58 -1.84
N LEU A 69 26.75 1.76 -2.32
CA LEU A 69 25.31 1.96 -2.24
C LEU A 69 24.82 2.23 -0.81
N LYS A 70 25.46 1.63 0.21
CA LYS A 70 25.11 1.80 1.64
C LYS A 70 25.40 3.21 2.16
N SER A 71 26.38 3.88 1.56
CA SER A 71 26.74 5.27 1.89
C SER A 71 25.93 6.30 1.08
N GLY A 72 25.05 5.86 0.19
CA GLY A 72 24.17 6.73 -0.58
C GLY A 72 23.04 7.35 0.24
N GLN A 73 22.53 8.48 -0.23
CA GLN A 73 21.34 9.12 0.30
C GLN A 73 20.08 8.48 -0.30
N ILE A 74 19.36 7.73 0.53
CA ILE A 74 18.10 7.07 0.14
C ILE A 74 16.98 8.12 0.05
N LEU A 75 16.42 8.31 -1.14
CA LEU A 75 15.25 9.17 -1.37
C LEU A 75 13.94 8.39 -1.38
N ALA A 76 14.00 7.13 -1.83
CA ALA A 76 12.93 6.15 -1.71
C ALA A 76 13.59 4.79 -1.49
N GLY A 77 13.29 4.12 -0.38
CA GLY A 77 13.80 2.79 -0.06
C GLY A 77 13.34 1.73 -1.06
N PHE A 78 14.07 0.62 -1.12
CA PHE A 78 13.73 -0.51 -1.97
C PHE A 78 12.35 -1.06 -1.61
N ILE A 79 11.51 -1.25 -2.62
CA ILE A 79 10.28 -2.06 -2.56
C ILE A 79 10.34 -3.13 -3.65
N SER A 80 9.94 -4.36 -3.31
CA SER A 80 10.04 -5.49 -4.23
C SER A 80 9.16 -5.33 -5.47
N SER A 81 9.37 -6.20 -6.46
CA SER A 81 8.36 -6.39 -7.52
C SER A 81 7.05 -6.90 -6.91
N GLY A 82 5.93 -6.30 -7.28
CA GLY A 82 4.61 -6.65 -6.78
C GLY A 82 3.51 -6.48 -7.84
N PRO A 83 3.68 -7.02 -9.06
CA PRO A 83 2.70 -6.84 -10.13
C PRO A 83 1.35 -7.44 -9.72
N PRO A 84 0.24 -6.69 -9.80
CA PRO A 84 -1.07 -7.18 -9.38
C PRO A 84 -1.52 -8.46 -10.08
N LYS A 85 -2.34 -9.27 -9.41
CA LYS A 85 -2.90 -10.48 -10.03
C LYS A 85 -3.67 -10.14 -11.31
N GLY A 86 -3.26 -10.74 -12.42
CA GLY A 86 -3.89 -10.55 -13.72
C GLY A 86 -3.48 -9.28 -14.48
N SER A 87 -2.57 -8.45 -13.97
CA SER A 87 -2.02 -7.30 -14.71
C SER A 87 -1.06 -7.71 -15.84
N GLY A 88 -0.63 -8.98 -15.83
CA GLY A 88 0.33 -9.54 -16.76
C GLY A 88 1.77 -9.33 -16.31
N ILE A 89 2.68 -9.33 -17.28
CA ILE A 89 4.12 -9.16 -17.04
C ILE A 89 4.44 -7.67 -16.91
N HIS A 90 5.17 -7.31 -15.86
CA HIS A 90 5.74 -5.98 -15.64
C HIS A 90 7.26 -6.02 -15.84
N ARG A 91 7.83 -4.93 -16.35
CA ARG A 91 9.27 -4.73 -16.45
C ARG A 91 9.78 -3.98 -15.23
N TYR A 92 10.85 -4.47 -14.63
CA TYR A 92 11.54 -3.76 -13.57
C TYR A 92 12.90 -3.32 -14.09
N VAL A 93 13.05 -2.02 -14.31
CA VAL A 93 14.24 -1.41 -14.94
C VAL A 93 15.11 -0.79 -13.87
N ILE A 94 16.38 -1.21 -13.82
CA ILE A 94 17.39 -0.68 -12.89
C ILE A 94 18.39 0.12 -13.72
N LEU A 95 18.54 1.41 -13.38
CA LEU A 95 19.42 2.36 -14.06
C LEU A 95 20.39 2.96 -13.06
N VAL A 96 21.63 3.15 -13.50
CA VAL A 96 22.66 3.88 -12.76
C VAL A 96 23.11 5.06 -13.59
N TYR A 97 23.15 6.24 -12.97
CA TYR A 97 23.64 7.47 -13.56
C TYR A 97 24.87 7.94 -12.79
N LYS A 98 25.87 8.45 -13.51
CA LYS A 98 27.00 9.14 -12.90
C LYS A 98 26.63 10.60 -12.66
N GLN A 99 26.76 11.07 -11.44
CA GLN A 99 26.47 12.45 -11.09
C GLN A 99 27.63 13.38 -11.44
N SER A 100 27.31 14.51 -12.07
CA SER A 100 28.24 15.61 -12.30
C SER A 100 28.51 16.44 -11.04
N LYS A 101 27.54 16.47 -10.12
CA LYS A 101 27.55 17.19 -8.85
C LYS A 101 26.75 16.47 -7.78
N ARG A 102 26.98 16.82 -6.51
CA ARG A 102 26.15 16.35 -5.40
C ARG A 102 24.74 16.93 -5.55
N ILE A 103 23.71 16.11 -5.33
CA ILE A 103 22.32 16.52 -5.31
C ILE A 103 21.97 16.97 -3.90
N GLU A 104 21.39 18.16 -3.76
CA GLU A 104 21.06 18.78 -2.47
C GLU A 104 19.56 19.10 -2.37
N GLY A 105 19.06 19.30 -1.16
CA GLY A 105 17.69 19.78 -0.92
C GLY A 105 16.59 18.74 -1.12
N LEU A 106 16.94 17.46 -1.17
CA LEU A 106 15.97 16.36 -1.24
C LEU A 106 15.87 15.64 0.09
N THR A 107 14.64 15.34 0.50
CA THR A 107 14.32 14.53 1.67
C THR A 107 13.80 13.17 1.24
N ARG A 108 14.01 12.16 2.08
CA ARG A 108 13.44 10.82 1.88
C ARG A 108 11.92 10.88 1.98
N ASP A 109 11.25 10.25 1.04
CA ASP A 109 9.80 10.07 1.05
C ASP A 109 9.44 8.71 0.46
N ASP A 110 8.96 7.83 1.33
CA ASP A 110 8.60 6.45 1.01
C ASP A 110 7.10 6.26 0.74
N THR A 111 6.30 7.33 0.82
CA THR A 111 4.85 7.24 0.64
C THR A 111 4.51 6.75 -0.75
N ILE A 112 3.43 5.96 -0.86
CA ILE A 112 2.98 5.44 -2.15
C ILE A 112 2.64 6.58 -3.13
N GLU A 113 2.01 7.65 -2.63
CA GLU A 113 1.64 8.85 -3.42
C GLU A 113 2.85 9.45 -4.14
N HIS A 114 4.01 9.53 -3.48
CA HIS A 114 5.25 10.05 -4.07
C HIS A 114 6.10 9.00 -4.79
N ARG A 115 5.63 7.75 -4.88
CA ARG A 115 6.21 6.69 -5.72
C ARG A 115 5.50 6.56 -7.06
N LEU A 116 4.20 6.87 -7.12
CA LEU A 116 3.42 6.87 -8.36
C LEU A 116 3.82 8.02 -9.29
N ASN A 117 3.60 7.87 -10.60
CA ASN A 117 3.85 8.90 -11.61
C ASN A 117 5.31 9.39 -11.66
N PHE A 118 6.26 8.56 -11.21
CA PHE A 118 7.67 8.91 -11.23
C PHE A 118 8.26 8.77 -12.63
N ASN A 119 8.81 9.87 -13.15
CA ASN A 119 9.49 9.90 -14.43
C ASN A 119 11.01 10.04 -14.23
N ILE A 120 11.75 8.93 -14.41
CA ILE A 120 13.21 8.91 -14.25
C ILE A 120 13.90 9.83 -15.27
N THR A 121 13.36 10.00 -16.47
CA THR A 121 13.92 10.90 -17.49
C THR A 121 13.81 12.36 -17.05
N GLU A 122 12.66 12.77 -16.52
CA GLU A 122 12.48 14.12 -15.97
C GLU A 122 13.37 14.35 -14.74
N PHE A 123 13.49 13.35 -13.87
CA PHE A 123 14.41 13.40 -12.73
C PHE A 123 15.86 13.58 -13.19
N ALA A 124 16.32 12.77 -14.16
CA ALA A 124 17.65 12.85 -14.72
C ALA A 124 17.93 14.21 -15.37
N HIS A 125 16.96 14.76 -16.11
CA HIS A 125 17.08 16.09 -16.69
C HIS A 125 17.14 17.19 -15.63
N LYS A 126 16.24 17.15 -14.64
CA LYS A 126 16.18 18.14 -13.53
C LYS A 126 17.48 18.22 -12.74
N TYR A 127 18.15 17.10 -12.54
CA TYR A 127 19.39 17.00 -11.77
C TYR A 127 20.66 16.86 -12.62
N GLU A 128 20.56 17.08 -13.93
CA GLU A 128 21.70 17.06 -14.87
C GLU A 128 22.52 15.75 -14.78
N LEU A 129 21.83 14.62 -14.68
CA LEU A 129 22.44 13.28 -14.57
C LEU A 129 23.02 12.77 -15.91
N GLY A 130 22.58 13.34 -17.03
CA GLY A 130 22.92 12.86 -18.37
C GLY A 130 22.33 11.47 -18.66
N GLU A 131 23.02 10.70 -19.49
CA GLU A 131 22.61 9.34 -19.86
C GLU A 131 22.95 8.31 -18.77
N PRO A 132 22.18 7.21 -18.64
CA PRO A 132 22.54 6.13 -17.74
C PRO A 132 23.87 5.49 -18.16
N VAL A 133 24.77 5.28 -17.20
CA VAL A 133 26.09 4.66 -17.42
C VAL A 133 26.05 3.14 -17.28
N SER A 134 24.99 2.60 -16.68
CA SER A 134 24.71 1.17 -16.59
C SER A 134 23.22 0.95 -16.44
N GLY A 135 22.73 -0.17 -16.96
CA GLY A 135 21.33 -0.53 -16.85
C GLY A 135 21.13 -2.03 -17.01
N ASN A 136 20.08 -2.54 -16.38
CA ASN A 136 19.62 -3.92 -16.54
C ASN A 136 18.12 -3.96 -16.25
N PHE A 137 17.44 -5.04 -16.63
CA PHE A 137 16.03 -5.20 -16.33
C PHE A 137 15.64 -6.68 -16.27
N TYR A 138 14.53 -6.98 -15.62
CA TYR A 138 13.89 -8.29 -15.63
C TYR A 138 12.38 -8.11 -15.77
N HIS A 139 11.72 -9.21 -16.11
CA HIS A 139 10.27 -9.33 -16.11
C HIS A 139 9.81 -10.02 -14.83
N ALA A 140 8.71 -9.57 -14.24
CA ALA A 140 8.01 -10.33 -13.22
C ALA A 140 6.51 -10.26 -13.49
N GLN A 141 5.82 -11.34 -13.12
CA GLN A 141 4.36 -11.43 -13.09
C GLN A 141 3.93 -11.92 -11.72
N TRP A 142 2.65 -11.76 -11.42
CA TRP A 142 2.08 -12.14 -10.14
C TRP A 142 2.45 -13.58 -9.74
N ASP A 143 2.84 -13.75 -8.48
CA ASP A 143 2.86 -15.03 -7.76
C ASP A 143 2.24 -14.82 -6.35
N GLU A 144 2.07 -15.90 -5.58
CA GLU A 144 1.38 -15.85 -4.28
C GLU A 144 2.05 -14.92 -3.25
N TYR A 145 3.35 -14.63 -3.38
CA TYR A 145 4.05 -13.71 -2.49
C TYR A 145 3.51 -12.28 -2.61
N VAL A 146 3.07 -11.89 -3.81
CA VAL A 146 2.55 -10.55 -4.09
C VAL A 146 1.33 -10.24 -3.22
N ASP A 147 0.42 -11.20 -3.05
CA ASP A 147 -0.82 -10.99 -2.30
C ASP A 147 -0.54 -10.69 -0.81
N ILE A 148 0.50 -11.30 -0.24
CA ILE A 148 0.91 -11.10 1.16
C ILE A 148 1.74 -9.82 1.31
N HIS A 149 2.73 -9.61 0.43
CA HIS A 149 3.69 -8.53 0.60
C HIS A 149 3.14 -7.16 0.17
N ASN A 150 2.25 -7.12 -0.83
CA ASN A 150 1.59 -5.87 -1.18
C ASN A 150 0.82 -5.34 0.03
N VAL A 151 0.14 -6.20 0.80
CA VAL A 151 -0.61 -5.74 1.99
C VAL A 151 0.33 -5.03 2.97
N ASP A 152 1.42 -5.66 3.43
CA ASP A 152 2.35 -5.01 4.36
C ASP A 152 2.96 -3.72 3.79
N MET A 153 3.41 -3.76 2.53
CA MET A 153 3.99 -2.60 1.86
C MET A 153 2.99 -1.43 1.77
N TYR A 154 1.77 -1.68 1.33
CA TYR A 154 0.76 -0.63 1.13
C TYR A 154 0.20 -0.12 2.46
N PHE A 155 0.05 -0.96 3.49
CA PHE A 155 -0.35 -0.51 4.83
C PHE A 155 0.73 0.36 5.49
N ARG A 156 2.01 0.01 5.36
CA ARG A 156 3.11 0.84 5.88
C ARG A 156 3.30 2.13 5.09
N SER A 157 3.34 2.05 3.77
CA SER A 157 3.59 3.22 2.91
C SER A 157 2.42 4.20 2.86
N SER A 158 1.19 3.76 3.16
CA SER A 158 0.04 4.64 3.39
C SER A 158 0.01 5.25 4.79
N GLY A 159 0.87 4.77 5.71
CA GLY A 159 0.91 5.17 7.11
C GLY A 159 -0.15 4.49 7.99
N LEU A 160 -1.04 3.65 7.44
CA LEU A 160 -2.01 2.87 8.24
C LEU A 160 -1.32 2.01 9.30
N VAL A 161 -0.11 1.56 9.00
CA VAL A 161 0.89 1.18 9.99
C VAL A 161 1.90 2.33 10.11
N PRO A 162 2.06 2.99 11.27
CA PRO A 162 1.48 2.68 12.58
C PRO A 162 0.21 3.49 12.95
N ASP A 163 -0.40 4.25 12.03
CA ASP A 163 -1.50 5.18 12.40
C ASP A 163 -2.75 4.50 12.97
N VAL A 164 -3.07 3.29 12.50
CA VAL A 164 -4.34 2.59 12.77
C VAL A 164 -4.10 1.25 13.45
N ILE A 165 -3.02 0.57 13.07
CA ILE A 165 -2.63 -0.76 13.54
C ILE A 165 -1.10 -0.85 13.64
N ASP A 166 -0.62 -1.60 14.62
CA ASP A 166 0.80 -1.85 14.89
C ASP A 166 1.42 -2.83 13.89
N VAL A 167 0.63 -3.81 13.44
CA VAL A 167 1.05 -4.90 12.56
C VAL A 167 0.14 -4.99 11.35
N SER A 168 0.73 -5.05 10.15
CA SER A 168 -0.01 -5.17 8.90
C SER A 168 -0.83 -6.47 8.84
N PRO A 169 -1.99 -6.46 8.16
CA PRO A 169 -2.73 -7.68 7.92
C PRO A 169 -1.92 -8.69 7.09
N ARG A 170 -2.18 -9.98 7.30
CA ARG A 170 -1.45 -11.06 6.60
C ARG A 170 -1.91 -11.26 5.16
N GLU A 171 -3.18 -10.98 4.90
CA GLU A 171 -3.81 -11.18 3.59
C GLU A 171 -4.62 -9.95 3.16
N GLN A 172 -4.86 -9.83 1.86
CA GLN A 172 -5.74 -8.80 1.34
C GLN A 172 -7.19 -9.28 1.44
N VAL A 173 -8.06 -8.56 2.16
CA VAL A 173 -9.51 -8.82 2.10
C VAL A 173 -10.08 -8.31 0.78
N LYS A 174 -10.85 -9.13 0.07
CA LYS A 174 -11.51 -8.74 -1.17
C LYS A 174 -12.79 -7.97 -0.81
N VAL A 175 -12.89 -6.74 -1.30
CA VAL A 175 -14.01 -5.85 -1.02
C VAL A 175 -14.57 -5.35 -2.35
N THR A 176 -15.87 -5.50 -2.52
CA THR A 176 -16.60 -5.13 -3.74
C THR A 176 -17.84 -4.33 -3.36
N PHE A 177 -17.82 -3.04 -3.65
CA PHE A 177 -18.98 -2.16 -3.57
C PHE A 177 -20.00 -2.49 -4.68
N PRO A 178 -21.25 -2.01 -4.57
CA PRO A 178 -22.23 -2.12 -5.66
C PRO A 178 -21.69 -1.61 -7.01
N GLU A 179 -22.33 -2.03 -8.09
CA GLU A 179 -21.87 -1.79 -9.48
C GLU A 179 -20.49 -2.42 -9.79
N ASN A 180 -20.07 -3.43 -9.02
CA ASN A 180 -18.79 -4.15 -9.15
C ASN A 180 -17.54 -3.26 -8.97
N ILE A 181 -17.65 -2.17 -8.21
CA ILE A 181 -16.49 -1.36 -7.85
C ILE A 181 -15.65 -2.11 -6.82
N THR A 182 -14.40 -2.40 -7.16
CA THR A 182 -13.47 -3.12 -6.27
C THR A 182 -12.42 -2.17 -5.71
N ILE A 183 -11.98 -2.44 -4.49
CA ILE A 183 -10.83 -1.74 -3.90
C ILE A 183 -9.62 -2.64 -3.81
N SER A 184 -8.46 -2.02 -3.99
CA SER A 184 -7.17 -2.68 -3.99
C SER A 184 -6.11 -1.73 -3.45
N LEU A 185 -5.85 -1.83 -2.15
CA LEU A 185 -4.68 -1.30 -1.44
C LEU A 185 -4.36 0.17 -1.79
N GLY A 186 -5.36 1.05 -1.67
CA GLY A 186 -5.19 2.50 -1.79
C GLY A 186 -5.57 3.11 -3.14
N ASN A 187 -6.26 2.37 -4.01
CA ASN A 187 -6.91 3.01 -5.16
C ASN A 187 -7.94 4.05 -4.69
N GLU A 188 -8.11 5.11 -5.48
CA GLU A 188 -9.14 6.12 -5.24
C GLU A 188 -10.49 5.63 -5.78
N ILE A 189 -11.53 5.75 -4.97
CA ILE A 189 -12.93 5.64 -5.40
C ILE A 189 -13.72 6.81 -4.84
N THR A 190 -14.81 7.16 -5.51
CA THR A 190 -15.65 8.29 -5.12
C THR A 190 -16.54 7.96 -3.92
N PRO A 191 -16.92 8.96 -3.11
CA PRO A 191 -17.89 8.74 -2.05
C PRO A 191 -19.24 8.18 -2.52
N ALA A 192 -19.64 8.49 -3.75
CA ALA A 192 -20.85 7.94 -4.36
C ALA A 192 -20.74 6.42 -4.63
N GLU A 193 -19.60 5.97 -5.17
CA GLU A 193 -19.32 4.55 -5.42
C GLU A 193 -19.28 3.73 -4.12
N ALA A 194 -18.73 4.33 -3.06
CA ALA A 194 -18.70 3.75 -1.72
C ALA A 194 -19.92 4.14 -0.85
N SER A 195 -21.04 4.58 -1.43
CA SER A 195 -22.18 5.06 -0.61
C SER A 195 -22.99 3.96 0.07
N LYS A 196 -22.78 2.70 -0.33
CA LYS A 196 -23.51 1.52 0.14
C LYS A 196 -22.56 0.45 0.67
N GLU A 197 -23.06 -0.38 1.56
CA GLU A 197 -22.31 -1.46 2.17
C GLU A 197 -21.71 -2.39 1.09
N PRO A 198 -20.39 -2.70 1.16
CA PRO A 198 -19.75 -3.58 0.21
C PRO A 198 -19.94 -5.06 0.58
N HIS A 199 -19.78 -5.93 -0.41
CA HIS A 199 -19.51 -7.34 -0.19
C HIS A 199 -18.05 -7.52 0.25
N VAL A 200 -17.81 -8.33 1.28
CA VAL A 200 -16.48 -8.56 1.88
C VAL A 200 -16.19 -10.05 1.93
N GLU A 201 -15.06 -10.46 1.36
CA GLU A 201 -14.65 -11.86 1.23
C GLU A 201 -13.20 -12.04 1.71
N TRP A 202 -12.98 -13.07 2.53
CA TRP A 202 -11.67 -13.60 2.91
C TRP A 202 -11.74 -15.13 2.97
N ALA A 203 -10.63 -15.81 3.25
CA ALA A 203 -10.62 -17.24 3.49
C ALA A 203 -10.83 -17.54 5.00
N PRO A 204 -12.07 -17.84 5.45
CA PRO A 204 -12.30 -18.15 6.86
C PRO A 204 -11.81 -19.57 7.22
N GLU A 205 -11.27 -19.71 8.42
CA GLU A 205 -11.01 -21.00 9.05
C GLU A 205 -12.33 -21.65 9.49
N GLN A 206 -12.35 -22.99 9.49
CA GLN A 206 -13.54 -23.75 9.84
C GLN A 206 -13.95 -23.48 11.30
N ASN A 207 -15.22 -23.13 11.51
CA ASN A 207 -15.82 -22.82 12.82
C ASN A 207 -15.25 -21.57 13.53
N ALA A 208 -14.38 -20.79 12.88
CA ALA A 208 -13.90 -19.54 13.43
C ALA A 208 -14.97 -18.44 13.30
N LEU A 209 -14.97 -17.52 14.27
CA LEU A 209 -15.73 -16.26 14.22
C LEU A 209 -14.79 -15.10 13.96
N TYR A 210 -15.33 -14.04 13.36
CA TYR A 210 -14.54 -12.88 12.94
C TYR A 210 -15.18 -11.56 13.38
N THR A 211 -14.32 -10.56 13.58
CA THR A 211 -14.71 -9.16 13.71
C THR A 211 -14.26 -8.39 12.47
N LEU A 212 -15.15 -7.60 11.88
CA LEU A 212 -14.87 -6.67 10.79
C LEU A 212 -14.94 -5.25 11.32
N ALA A 213 -13.95 -4.42 10.97
CA ALA A 213 -13.98 -2.98 11.20
C ALA A 213 -13.64 -2.19 9.93
N MET A 214 -14.37 -1.10 9.67
CA MET A 214 -13.99 -0.06 8.71
C MET A 214 -13.74 1.25 9.45
N VAL A 215 -12.55 1.84 9.28
CA VAL A 215 -12.12 3.04 10.00
C VAL A 215 -11.47 4.08 9.09
N ASP A 216 -11.65 5.36 9.44
CA ASP A 216 -11.02 6.53 8.81
C ASP A 216 -10.11 7.25 9.83
N PRO A 217 -8.77 7.13 9.73
CA PRO A 217 -7.83 7.81 10.62
C PRO A 217 -7.61 9.28 10.29
N ASP A 218 -8.21 9.77 9.20
CA ASP A 218 -7.97 11.09 8.67
C ASP A 218 -9.11 12.06 9.04
N ALA A 219 -10.14 11.65 9.78
CA ALA A 219 -11.22 12.56 10.16
C ALA A 219 -10.76 13.69 11.14
N PRO A 220 -11.13 14.97 10.92
CA PRO A 220 -11.82 15.52 9.75
C PRO A 220 -10.91 15.81 8.55
N SER A 221 -9.59 15.88 8.74
CA SER A 221 -8.61 15.97 7.65
C SER A 221 -7.32 15.26 8.02
N ARG A 222 -6.63 14.65 7.05
CA ARG A 222 -5.34 13.98 7.29
C ARG A 222 -4.29 14.90 7.90
N VAL A 223 -4.33 16.19 7.55
CA VAL A 223 -3.41 17.22 8.07
C VAL A 223 -3.72 17.57 9.54
N THR A 224 -4.98 17.52 9.96
CA THR A 224 -5.41 17.84 11.32
C THR A 224 -6.48 16.84 11.77
N PRO A 225 -6.10 15.58 12.07
CA PRO A 225 -7.04 14.48 12.24
C PRO A 225 -7.54 14.39 13.68
N VAL A 226 -8.19 15.45 14.16
CA VAL A 226 -8.62 15.57 15.57
C VAL A 226 -9.75 14.62 15.98
N TRP A 227 -10.44 13.96 15.03
CA TRP A 227 -11.54 13.02 15.30
C TRP A 227 -11.14 11.56 15.08
N ARG A 228 -9.85 11.30 14.85
CA ARG A 228 -9.36 9.98 14.45
C ARG A 228 -9.44 8.91 15.56
N SER A 229 -9.64 7.64 15.22
CA SER A 229 -10.20 7.20 13.92
C SER A 229 -11.72 7.28 13.98
N TYR A 230 -12.36 7.58 12.86
CA TYR A 230 -13.81 7.55 12.71
C TYR A 230 -14.28 6.13 12.35
N LYS A 231 -15.19 5.56 13.13
CA LYS A 231 -15.73 4.20 12.93
C LYS A 231 -16.85 4.20 11.88
N HIS A 232 -16.54 3.72 10.68
CA HIS A 232 -17.51 3.61 9.58
C HIS A 232 -18.37 2.35 9.68
N TRP A 233 -17.81 1.24 10.15
CA TRP A 233 -18.51 -0.04 10.24
C TRP A 233 -17.84 -0.93 11.29
N LEU A 234 -18.62 -1.64 12.10
CA LEU A 234 -18.12 -2.61 13.08
C LEU A 234 -19.14 -3.75 13.25
N VAL A 235 -18.70 -4.96 12.95
CA VAL A 235 -19.51 -6.19 13.05
C VAL A 235 -18.67 -7.25 13.77
N MET A 236 -19.24 -7.88 14.79
CA MET A 236 -18.59 -8.94 15.57
C MET A 236 -19.24 -10.30 15.28
N ASN A 237 -18.63 -11.38 15.78
CA ASN A 237 -19.19 -12.73 15.75
C ASN A 237 -19.60 -13.22 14.36
N ILE A 238 -18.90 -12.78 13.31
CA ILE A 238 -19.22 -13.14 11.92
C ILE A 238 -18.93 -14.63 11.68
N PRO A 239 -19.94 -15.46 11.38
CA PRO A 239 -19.74 -16.89 11.18
C PRO A 239 -19.37 -17.20 9.73
N ALA A 240 -18.39 -18.08 9.52
CA ALA A 240 -18.05 -18.63 8.20
C ALA A 240 -17.85 -17.58 7.08
N GLY A 241 -17.32 -16.40 7.44
CA GLY A 241 -17.12 -15.29 6.50
C GLY A 241 -18.39 -14.57 6.04
N GLN A 242 -19.56 -14.88 6.61
CA GLN A 242 -20.84 -14.30 6.21
C GLN A 242 -21.17 -13.08 7.08
N VAL A 243 -20.73 -11.89 6.66
CA VAL A 243 -20.87 -10.63 7.43
C VAL A 243 -22.32 -10.38 7.89
N SER A 244 -23.31 -10.75 7.06
CA SER A 244 -24.74 -10.61 7.38
C SER A 244 -25.21 -11.46 8.56
N GLY A 245 -24.46 -12.49 8.96
CA GLY A 245 -24.72 -13.33 10.11
C GLY A 245 -24.06 -12.85 11.41
N GLY A 246 -23.30 -11.76 11.39
CA GLY A 246 -22.62 -11.20 12.56
C GLY A 246 -23.47 -10.21 13.36
N ASP A 247 -23.00 -9.89 14.56
CA ASP A 247 -23.59 -8.89 15.45
C ASP A 247 -23.13 -7.49 15.04
N ILE A 248 -24.07 -6.69 14.54
CA ILE A 248 -23.79 -5.32 14.12
C ILE A 248 -23.65 -4.42 15.35
N VAL A 249 -22.43 -3.98 15.64
CA VAL A 249 -22.13 -3.01 16.70
C VAL A 249 -22.28 -1.59 16.20
N ALA A 250 -21.85 -1.32 14.97
CA ALA A 250 -22.03 -0.03 14.32
C ALA A 250 -22.25 -0.28 12.82
N GLY A 251 -23.44 0.03 12.32
CA GLY A 251 -23.81 -0.17 10.93
C GLY A 251 -22.98 0.66 9.96
N TYR A 252 -22.89 0.19 8.72
CA TYR A 252 -22.13 0.83 7.66
C TYR A 252 -22.56 2.28 7.43
N THR A 253 -21.60 3.20 7.42
CA THR A 253 -21.76 4.54 6.86
C THR A 253 -20.69 4.78 5.81
N GLY A 254 -21.11 5.29 4.65
CA GLY A 254 -20.19 5.61 3.55
C GLY A 254 -19.20 6.72 3.91
N PRO A 255 -18.14 6.89 3.10
CA PRO A 255 -17.21 7.99 3.24
C PRO A 255 -17.91 9.34 3.02
N ALA A 256 -17.54 10.35 3.81
CA ALA A 256 -18.06 11.71 3.70
C ALA A 256 -16.98 12.75 4.05
N PRO A 257 -15.81 12.72 3.38
CA PRO A 257 -14.73 13.65 3.68
C PRO A 257 -15.17 15.10 3.40
N PRO A 258 -14.89 16.06 4.31
CA PRO A 258 -15.29 17.45 4.11
C PRO A 258 -14.61 18.12 2.90
N GLU A 259 -15.23 19.18 2.37
CA GLU A 259 -14.63 19.92 1.25
C GLU A 259 -13.27 20.51 1.67
N GLY A 260 -12.25 20.30 0.84
CA GLY A 260 -10.90 20.86 1.05
C GLY A 260 -10.01 20.09 2.02
N THR A 261 -10.41 18.92 2.51
CA THR A 261 -9.59 18.11 3.45
C THR A 261 -8.68 17.09 2.76
N GLY A 262 -8.82 16.95 1.44
CA GLY A 262 -8.02 16.05 0.62
C GLY A 262 -8.50 14.60 0.71
N LEU A 263 -7.59 13.66 0.39
CA LEU A 263 -7.84 12.23 0.46
C LEU A 263 -7.81 11.72 1.89
N HIS A 264 -8.84 10.95 2.25
CA HIS A 264 -8.94 10.17 3.47
C HIS A 264 -8.72 8.69 3.17
N ARG A 265 -8.09 7.98 4.10
CA ARG A 265 -7.83 6.54 4.05
C ARG A 265 -8.97 5.79 4.73
N TYR A 266 -9.61 4.86 4.03
CA TYR A 266 -10.65 4.03 4.62
C TYR A 266 -10.16 2.59 4.72
N ALA A 267 -9.72 2.18 5.90
CA ALA A 267 -9.17 0.86 6.15
C ALA A 267 -10.26 -0.12 6.58
N ILE A 268 -10.34 -1.27 5.91
CA ILE A 268 -11.21 -2.40 6.24
C ILE A 268 -10.32 -3.52 6.77
N LEU A 269 -10.60 -3.97 7.99
CA LEU A 269 -9.78 -4.90 8.75
C LEU A 269 -10.64 -6.07 9.24
N ILE A 270 -10.10 -7.28 9.13
CA ILE A 270 -10.69 -8.53 9.61
C ILE A 270 -9.80 -9.09 10.71
N TYR A 271 -10.40 -9.40 11.86
CA TYR A 271 -9.76 -10.06 12.98
C TYR A 271 -10.43 -11.40 13.24
N GLN A 272 -9.65 -12.44 13.49
CA GLN A 272 -10.18 -13.72 13.96
C GLN A 272 -10.41 -13.65 15.46
N GLN A 273 -11.56 -14.16 15.93
CA GLN A 273 -11.87 -14.23 17.36
C GLN A 273 -11.33 -15.55 17.94
N PRO A 274 -10.29 -15.53 18.79
CA PRO A 274 -9.63 -16.75 19.24
C PRO A 274 -10.52 -17.61 20.16
N ASP A 275 -11.34 -16.97 20.99
CA ASP A 275 -12.15 -17.65 22.01
C ASP A 275 -13.60 -17.90 21.57
N GLY A 276 -13.88 -17.80 20.27
CA GLY A 276 -15.22 -17.99 19.71
C GLY A 276 -16.13 -16.78 19.93
N HIS A 277 -17.36 -17.02 20.38
CA HIS A 277 -18.39 -15.97 20.47
C HIS A 277 -18.09 -15.00 21.61
N ILE A 278 -18.18 -13.70 21.33
CA ILE A 278 -17.93 -12.61 22.26
C ILE A 278 -19.24 -11.87 22.51
N ASP A 279 -19.57 -11.51 23.74
CA ASP A 279 -20.74 -10.66 24.00
C ASP A 279 -20.50 -9.25 23.40
N PRO A 280 -21.23 -8.84 22.36
CA PRO A 280 -20.97 -7.57 21.69
C PRO A 280 -21.50 -6.40 22.54
N PRO A 281 -20.87 -5.21 22.45
CA PRO A 281 -21.46 -4.00 23.00
C PRO A 281 -22.80 -3.70 22.26
N PRO A 282 -23.71 -2.93 22.89
CA PRO A 282 -24.97 -2.55 22.25
C PRO A 282 -24.74 -1.87 20.91
N ARG A 283 -25.59 -2.17 19.92
CA ARG A 283 -25.57 -1.49 18.63
C ARG A 283 -25.78 0.00 18.81
N ASP A 284 -24.88 0.79 18.23
CA ASP A 284 -24.97 2.25 18.20
C ASP A 284 -24.61 2.77 16.80
N ASP A 285 -25.64 3.23 16.10
CA ASP A 285 -25.50 3.79 14.75
C ASP A 285 -25.31 5.31 14.75
N SER A 286 -25.38 5.96 15.92
CA SER A 286 -25.32 7.42 16.02
C SER A 286 -24.00 7.97 15.46
N LEU A 287 -24.08 9.05 14.69
CA LEU A 287 -22.90 9.68 14.07
C LEU A 287 -22.00 10.36 15.12
N GLU A 288 -22.54 10.71 16.28
CA GLU A 288 -21.85 11.39 17.38
C GLU A 288 -20.87 10.48 18.14
N HIS A 289 -21.10 9.17 18.16
CA HIS A 289 -20.23 8.18 18.82
C HIS A 289 -19.30 7.42 17.86
N ARG A 290 -19.21 7.87 16.60
CA ARG A 290 -18.26 7.32 15.61
C ARG A 290 -16.82 7.84 15.74
N PRO A 291 -16.56 9.11 16.09
CA PRO A 291 -15.20 9.62 16.30
C PRO A 291 -14.45 8.93 17.45
N TYR A 292 -13.13 9.12 17.49
CA TYR A 292 -12.25 8.67 18.58
C TYR A 292 -12.24 7.15 18.81
N PHE A 293 -12.55 6.37 17.78
CA PHE A 293 -12.49 4.92 17.85
C PHE A 293 -11.08 4.42 17.54
N SER A 294 -10.51 3.64 18.46
CA SER A 294 -9.23 2.95 18.28
C SER A 294 -9.51 1.46 18.06
N ILE A 295 -9.26 0.98 16.84
CA ILE A 295 -9.40 -0.44 16.53
C ILE A 295 -8.38 -1.30 17.29
N GLU A 296 -7.21 -0.74 17.60
CA GLU A 296 -6.22 -1.43 18.44
C GLU A 296 -6.70 -1.62 19.87
N ASP A 297 -7.22 -0.56 20.50
CA ASP A 297 -7.70 -0.67 21.88
C ASP A 297 -8.92 -1.58 21.93
N PHE A 298 -9.77 -1.53 20.91
CA PHE A 298 -10.85 -2.49 20.75
C PHE A 298 -10.33 -3.93 20.65
N ALA A 299 -9.35 -4.19 19.77
CA ALA A 299 -8.75 -5.51 19.61
C ALA A 299 -8.06 -6.01 20.89
N ARG A 300 -7.37 -5.13 21.64
CA ARG A 300 -6.78 -5.46 22.94
C ARG A 300 -7.85 -5.79 23.99
N ASN A 301 -8.91 -4.99 24.08
CA ASN A 301 -10.00 -5.20 25.05
C ASN A 301 -10.76 -6.52 24.82
N TYR A 302 -10.91 -6.93 23.56
CA TYR A 302 -11.59 -8.17 23.19
C TYR A 302 -10.62 -9.31 22.83
N THR A 303 -9.32 -9.15 23.07
CA THR A 303 -8.27 -10.15 22.83
C THR A 303 -8.26 -10.70 21.40
N LEU A 304 -8.53 -9.85 20.40
CA LEU A 304 -8.65 -10.26 18.99
C LEU A 304 -7.29 -10.57 18.31
N GLY A 305 -6.18 -10.13 18.91
CA GLY A 305 -4.85 -10.28 18.32
C GLY A 305 -4.59 -9.32 17.14
N GLU A 306 -3.85 -9.80 16.15
CA GLU A 306 -3.49 -9.05 14.94
C GLU A 306 -4.57 -9.20 13.84
N PRO A 307 -4.73 -8.23 12.93
CA PRO A 307 -5.62 -8.39 11.80
C PRO A 307 -5.14 -9.53 10.89
N VAL A 308 -6.04 -10.45 10.54
CA VAL A 308 -5.72 -11.57 9.66
C VAL A 308 -5.80 -11.16 8.19
N ALA A 309 -6.71 -10.25 7.85
CA ALA A 309 -6.84 -9.70 6.50
C ALA A 309 -7.21 -8.22 6.53
N GLY A 310 -6.83 -7.48 5.50
CA GLY A 310 -7.20 -6.08 5.38
C GLY A 310 -6.98 -5.49 4.00
N ASN A 311 -7.67 -4.38 3.74
CA ASN A 311 -7.63 -3.64 2.48
C ASN A 311 -8.01 -2.19 2.79
N PHE A 312 -7.72 -1.26 1.88
CA PHE A 312 -8.13 0.12 2.05
C PHE A 312 -8.30 0.81 0.70
N PHE A 313 -9.00 1.94 0.71
CA PHE A 313 -9.13 2.83 -0.44
C PHE A 313 -8.97 4.27 0.00
N LEU A 314 -8.79 5.15 -0.98
CA LEU A 314 -8.77 6.60 -0.76
C LEU A 314 -10.07 7.21 -1.28
N ALA A 315 -10.60 8.18 -0.54
CA ALA A 315 -11.75 8.98 -1.00
C ALA A 315 -11.57 10.43 -0.56
N GLN A 316 -11.98 11.36 -1.40
CA GLN A 316 -12.01 12.80 -1.12
C GLN A 316 -13.37 13.38 -1.46
N HIS A 317 -13.61 14.63 -1.04
CA HIS A 317 -14.88 15.29 -1.28
C HIS A 317 -15.21 15.35 -2.78
N GLN A 318 -16.37 14.84 -3.16
CA GLN A 318 -16.88 14.94 -4.52
C GLN A 318 -17.96 16.02 -4.60
N LYS A 319 -17.71 17.06 -5.40
CA LYS A 319 -18.74 18.03 -5.76
C LYS A 319 -19.78 17.33 -6.64
N LEU A 320 -21.02 17.27 -6.16
CA LEU A 320 -22.15 16.89 -6.99
C LEU A 320 -22.37 18.02 -8.01
N ILE A 321 -22.12 17.74 -9.29
CA ILE A 321 -22.48 18.66 -10.37
C ILE A 321 -23.96 18.41 -10.66
N TYR A 322 -24.80 19.36 -10.25
CA TYR A 322 -26.23 19.40 -10.58
C TYR A 322 -26.48 20.11 -11.90
#